data_AF-A0A537VN22-F1
#
_entry.id   AF-A0A537VN22-F1
#
_cell.length_a   1.000
_cell.length_b   1.000
_cell.length_c   1.000
_cell.angle_alpha   90.00
_cell.angle_beta   90.00
_cell.angle_gamma   90.00
#
_symmetry.space_group_name_H-M   'P 1'
#
loop_
_entity.id
_entity.type
_entity.pdbx_description
1 polymer ?
#
loop_
_entity_poly.entity_id
_entity_poly.type
_entity_poly.pdbx_seq_one_letter_code
_entity_poly.pdbx_strand_id
1 'polypeptide(L)'
;AAHKLKQQPWMVDLERRAIGALEALGVLMTNTCINYQTIMPPLIGEHVAYGDTGVVIYCNSVCGARSNFEGGPSALAAALTARTPRYGYHLEERRRATLVVNVGWTPREL
;
A
#
# COMPACT_ATOMS: atom_id res chain seq x y z
N ALA A 1 6.17 2.58 25.61
CA ALA A 1 6.45 1.72 24.44
C ALA A 1 7.75 2.09 23.74
N ALA A 2 7.95 3.34 23.31
CA ALA A 2 9.13 3.80 22.57
C ALA A 2 10.49 3.40 23.17
N HIS A 3 10.69 3.59 24.48
CA HIS A 3 11.91 3.17 25.17
C HIS A 3 12.18 1.66 25.07
N LYS A 4 11.13 0.81 25.16
CA LYS A 4 11.24 -0.65 25.01
C LYS A 4 11.63 -1.05 23.58
N LEU A 5 11.21 -0.25 22.59
CA LEU A 5 11.53 -0.42 21.17
C LEU A 5 12.84 0.27 20.76
N LYS A 6 13.60 0.83 21.73
CA LYS A 6 14.86 1.56 21.51
C LYS A 6 14.72 2.76 20.54
N GLN A 7 13.52 3.34 20.46
CA GLN A 7 13.24 4.54 19.68
C GLN A 7 13.80 5.77 20.38
N GLN A 8 14.49 6.63 19.64
CA GLN A 8 15.02 7.89 20.18
C GLN A 8 13.89 8.92 20.36
N PRO A 9 13.99 9.85 21.33
CA PRO A 9 12.95 10.85 21.56
C PRO A 9 12.56 11.62 20.28
N TRP A 10 13.56 12.03 19.50
CA TRP A 10 13.33 12.78 18.25
C TRP A 10 12.55 11.98 17.19
N MET A 11 12.67 10.65 17.16
CA MET A 11 11.90 9.80 16.23
C MET A 11 10.42 9.83 16.60
N VAL A 12 10.12 9.80 17.90
CA VAL A 12 8.75 9.90 18.41
C VAL A 12 8.16 11.27 18.13
N ASP A 13 8.96 12.33 18.29
CA ASP A 13 8.50 13.69 18.01
C ASP A 13 8.23 13.91 16.51
N LEU A 14 9.05 13.33 15.63
CA LEU A 14 8.78 13.33 14.18
C LEU A 14 7.48 12.58 13.85
N GLU A 15 7.26 11.41 14.42
CA GLU A 15 6.06 10.63 14.19
C GLU A 15 4.80 11.37 14.65
N ARG A 16 4.83 11.98 15.85
CA ARG A 16 3.74 12.81 16.36
C ARG A 16 3.41 13.99 15.43
N ARG A 17 4.45 14.64 14.89
CA ARG A 17 4.27 15.73 13.92
C ARG A 17 3.66 15.22 12.60
N ALA A 18 4.09 14.05 12.13
CA ALA A 18 3.54 13.44 10.92
C ALA A 18 2.07 13.07 11.08
N ILE A 19 1.71 12.41 12.19
CA ILE A 19 0.32 12.07 12.53
C ILE A 19 -0.56 13.32 12.54
N GLY A 20 -0.17 14.36 13.29
CA GLY A 20 -0.97 15.58 13.39
C GLY A 20 -1.15 16.30 12.05
N ALA A 21 -0.13 16.28 11.18
CA ALA A 21 -0.23 16.85 9.84
C ALA A 21 -1.16 16.02 8.92
N LEU A 22 -1.08 14.69 8.97
CA LEU A 22 -1.94 13.80 8.18
C LEU A 22 -3.40 13.88 8.63
N GLU A 23 -3.66 13.94 9.94
CA GLU A 23 -5.01 14.15 10.48
C GLU A 23 -5.58 15.51 10.04
N ALA A 24 -4.78 16.58 10.09
CA ALA A 24 -5.18 17.91 9.62
C ALA A 24 -5.48 17.95 8.12
N LEU A 25 -4.84 17.08 7.32
CA LEU A 25 -5.13 16.87 5.90
C LEU A 25 -6.38 16.00 5.66
N GLY A 26 -6.99 15.44 6.71
CA GLY A 26 -8.15 14.56 6.60
C GLY A 26 -7.81 13.10 6.27
N VAL A 27 -6.56 12.68 6.46
CA VAL A 27 -6.14 11.29 6.25
C VAL A 27 -6.78 10.41 7.32
N LEU A 28 -7.39 9.30 6.89
CA LEU A 28 -7.89 8.28 7.79
C LEU A 28 -6.71 7.49 8.38
N MET A 29 -6.45 7.69 9.67
CA MET A 29 -5.38 7.01 10.41
C MET A 29 -5.76 5.56 10.73
N THR A 30 -5.75 4.70 9.71
CA THR A 30 -6.17 3.29 9.81
C THR A 30 -5.26 2.44 10.69
N ASN A 31 -3.99 2.84 10.84
CA ASN A 31 -2.98 2.20 11.69
C ASN A 31 -2.89 0.67 11.48
N THR A 32 -3.01 0.22 10.24
CA THR A 32 -2.92 -1.19 9.84
C THR A 32 -2.21 -1.35 8.51
N CYS A 33 -1.45 -2.43 8.36
CA CYS A 33 -0.79 -2.78 7.10
C CYS A 33 -1.73 -3.53 6.13
N ILE A 34 -2.96 -3.86 6.55
CA ILE A 34 -3.94 -4.62 5.75
C ILE A 34 -5.23 -3.81 5.48
N ASN A 35 -5.10 -2.50 5.32
CA ASN A 35 -6.23 -1.58 5.08
C ASN A 35 -7.03 -1.96 3.82
N TYR A 36 -6.36 -2.52 2.81
CA TYR A 36 -6.94 -3.01 1.57
C TYR A 36 -7.77 -4.31 1.72
N GLN A 37 -7.74 -4.95 2.90
CA GLN A 37 -8.60 -6.09 3.20
C GLN A 37 -9.71 -5.74 4.18
N THR A 38 -9.50 -4.73 5.02
CA THR A 38 -10.34 -4.47 6.19
C THR A 38 -11.13 -3.16 6.12
N ILE A 39 -10.66 -2.15 5.36
CA ILE A 39 -11.21 -0.80 5.41
C ILE A 39 -11.63 -0.31 4.04
N MET A 40 -10.72 -0.38 3.06
CA MET A 40 -10.97 0.13 1.70
C MET A 40 -10.39 -0.84 0.68
N PRO A 41 -11.09 -1.95 0.41
CA PRO A 41 -10.67 -2.90 -0.60
C PRO A 41 -10.78 -2.28 -1.99
N PRO A 42 -9.73 -2.39 -2.82
CA PRO A 42 -9.76 -1.89 -4.18
C PRO A 42 -10.67 -2.75 -5.05
N LEU A 43 -11.35 -2.12 -6.01
CA LEU A 43 -12.28 -2.77 -6.91
C LEU A 43 -11.63 -3.07 -8.27
N ILE A 44 -12.24 -4.00 -9.00
CA ILE A 44 -11.78 -4.39 -10.33
C ILE A 44 -11.70 -3.17 -11.25
N GLY A 45 -10.55 -3.02 -11.90
CA GLY A 45 -10.32 -1.95 -12.85
C GLY A 45 -9.85 -0.61 -12.25
N GLU A 46 -9.90 -0.44 -10.92
CA GLU A 46 -9.45 0.79 -10.28
C GLU A 46 -7.94 1.02 -10.44
N HIS A 47 -7.55 2.29 -10.49
CA HIS A 47 -6.16 2.71 -10.47
C HIS A 47 -5.87 3.36 -9.12
N VAL A 48 -5.07 2.68 -8.31
CA VAL A 48 -4.77 3.03 -6.92
C VAL A 48 -3.27 3.21 -6.75
N ALA A 49 -2.87 3.95 -5.72
CA ALA A 49 -1.48 4.31 -5.45
C ALA A 49 -1.11 3.89 -4.02
N TYR A 50 -0.69 2.64 -3.86
CA TYR A 50 -0.31 2.10 -2.55
C TYR A 50 1.20 2.04 -2.36
N GLY A 51 1.64 2.31 -1.12
CA GLY A 51 3.06 2.30 -0.74
C GLY A 51 3.53 1.10 0.06
N ASP A 52 2.77 0.01 0.06
CA ASP A 52 3.19 -1.26 0.66
C ASP A 52 3.23 -2.37 -0.42
N THR A 53 4.17 -3.29 -0.29
CA THR A 53 4.39 -4.39 -1.24
C THR A 53 3.23 -5.39 -1.25
N GLY A 54 2.70 -5.76 -0.09
CA GLY A 54 1.64 -6.77 0.04
C GLY A 54 0.34 -6.35 -0.66
N VAL A 55 -0.06 -5.10 -0.45
CA VAL A 55 -1.25 -4.52 -1.09
C VAL A 55 -1.09 -4.44 -2.60
N VAL A 56 0.07 -4.06 -3.12
CA VAL A 56 0.30 -3.97 -4.56
C VAL A 56 0.14 -5.33 -5.22
N ILE A 57 0.67 -6.39 -4.61
CA ILE A 57 0.49 -7.76 -5.10
C ILE A 57 -1.00 -8.12 -5.10
N TYR A 58 -1.69 -7.91 -3.97
CA TYR A 58 -3.10 -8.27 -3.81
C TYR A 58 -4.01 -7.50 -4.78
N CYS A 59 -3.78 -6.20 -4.99
CA CYS A 59 -4.50 -5.37 -5.96
C CYS A 59 -4.44 -5.99 -7.36
N ASN A 60 -3.22 -6.30 -7.81
CA ASN A 60 -2.98 -6.72 -9.19
C ASN A 60 -3.39 -8.17 -9.46
N SER A 61 -3.23 -9.08 -8.48
CA SER A 61 -3.45 -10.51 -8.65
C SER A 61 -4.82 -11.01 -8.19
N VAL A 62 -5.39 -10.43 -7.13
CA VAL A 62 -6.66 -10.88 -6.53
C VAL A 62 -7.82 -9.97 -6.90
N CYS A 63 -7.66 -8.66 -6.71
CA CYS A 63 -8.77 -7.71 -6.92
C CYS A 63 -8.99 -7.34 -8.39
N GLY A 64 -7.99 -7.51 -9.25
CA GLY A 64 -8.02 -7.00 -10.62
C GLY A 64 -7.93 -5.47 -10.70
N ALA A 65 -7.52 -4.82 -9.61
CA ALA A 65 -7.15 -3.41 -9.58
C ALA A 65 -5.72 -3.23 -10.12
N ARG A 66 -5.27 -1.97 -10.23
CA ARG A 66 -3.96 -1.61 -10.77
C ARG A 66 -3.24 -0.68 -9.81
N SER A 67 -2.07 -1.10 -9.35
CA SER A 67 -1.16 -0.29 -8.53
C SER A 67 0.28 -0.59 -8.87
N ASN A 68 1.13 0.43 -8.85
CA ASN A 68 2.57 0.24 -8.65
C ASN A 68 2.90 0.31 -7.15
N PHE A 69 4.14 -0.02 -6.80
CA PHE A 69 4.69 0.33 -5.50
C PHE A 69 5.06 1.81 -5.50
N GLU A 70 4.24 2.62 -4.83
CA GLU A 70 4.37 4.06 -4.80
C GLU A 70 5.07 4.52 -3.52
N GLY A 71 6.07 5.38 -3.64
CA GLY A 71 6.66 6.01 -2.45
C GLY A 71 5.63 6.89 -1.72
N GLY A 72 5.81 7.10 -0.42
CA GLY A 72 4.90 7.93 0.40
C GLY A 72 4.50 9.27 -0.22
N PRO A 73 5.45 10.08 -0.76
CA PRO A 73 5.11 11.32 -1.45
C PRO A 73 4.26 11.13 -2.71
N SER A 74 4.50 10.06 -3.49
CA SER A 74 3.74 9.75 -4.71
C SER A 74 2.31 9.32 -4.37
N ALA A 75 2.16 8.43 -3.39
CA ALA A 75 0.85 7.99 -2.90
C ALA A 75 0.03 9.14 -2.33
N LEU A 76 0.65 10.04 -1.56
CA LEU A 76 -0.02 11.24 -1.04
C LEU A 76 -0.43 12.20 -2.16
N ALA A 77 0.44 12.45 -3.14
CA ALA A 77 0.10 13.27 -4.31
C ALA A 77 -1.06 12.67 -5.11
N ALA A 78 -1.11 11.35 -5.25
CA ALA A 78 -2.22 10.66 -5.92
C ALA A 78 -3.53 10.80 -5.15
N ALA A 79 -3.50 10.71 -3.82
CA ALA A 79 -4.67 10.93 -2.97
C ALA A 79 -5.21 12.37 -3.10
N LEU A 80 -4.32 13.37 -3.14
CA LEU A 80 -4.70 14.79 -3.25
C LEU A 80 -5.21 15.17 -4.63
N THR A 81 -4.69 14.55 -5.69
CA THR A 81 -5.01 14.91 -7.08
C THR A 81 -6.01 13.98 -7.75
N ALA A 82 -6.35 12.86 -7.11
CA ALA A 82 -7.09 11.75 -7.69
C ALA A 82 -6.45 11.23 -9.00
N ARG A 83 -5.11 11.32 -9.12
CA ARG A 83 -4.35 10.93 -10.31
C ARG A 83 -3.10 10.17 -9.90
N THR A 84 -2.90 9.00 -10.49
CA THR A 84 -1.65 8.24 -10.39
C THR A 84 -0.93 8.22 -11.75
N PRO A 85 0.41 8.25 -11.80
CA PRO A 85 1.14 8.20 -13.07
C PRO A 85 0.83 6.91 -13.85
N ARG A 86 0.63 7.04 -15.17
CA ARG A 86 0.28 5.92 -16.06
C ARG A 86 1.54 5.18 -16.52
N TYR A 87 2.05 4.27 -15.69
CA TYR A 87 3.19 3.42 -15.99
C TYR A 87 3.11 2.07 -15.28
N GLY A 88 4.04 1.16 -15.58
CA GLY A 88 4.16 -0.11 -14.88
C GLY A 88 2.86 -0.92 -14.96
N TYR A 89 2.37 -1.39 -13.82
CA TYR A 89 1.18 -2.23 -13.73
C TYR A 89 -0.15 -1.50 -14.01
N HIS A 90 -0.12 -0.17 -14.18
CA HIS A 90 -1.27 0.56 -14.75
C HIS A 90 -1.44 0.34 -16.26
N LEU A 91 -0.47 -0.31 -16.92
CA LEU A 91 -0.50 -0.63 -18.36
C LEU A 91 -0.82 -2.11 -18.55
N GLU A 92 -1.79 -2.43 -19.40
CA GLU A 92 -2.26 -3.80 -19.59
C GLU A 92 -1.16 -4.72 -20.14
N GLU A 93 -0.29 -4.19 -21.00
CA GLU A 93 0.83 -4.92 -21.60
C GLU A 93 1.87 -5.37 -20.57
N ARG A 94 1.87 -4.76 -19.37
CA ARG A 94 2.82 -5.04 -18.28
C ARG A 94 2.24 -5.98 -17.21
N ARG A 95 1.04 -6.51 -17.39
CA ARG A 95 0.34 -7.33 -16.38
C ARG A 95 0.41 -8.83 -16.63
N ARG A 96 0.92 -9.26 -17.78
CA ARG A 96 1.05 -10.68 -18.10
C ARG A 96 2.16 -11.31 -17.24
N ALA A 97 1.83 -12.43 -16.60
CA ALA A 97 2.82 -13.22 -15.87
C ALA A 97 3.92 -13.68 -16.84
N THR A 98 5.18 -13.56 -16.39
CA THR A 98 6.37 -13.99 -17.15
C THR A 98 7.01 -15.25 -16.58
N LEU A 99 6.53 -15.71 -15.43
CA LEU A 99 7.01 -16.90 -14.73
C LEU A 99 5.82 -17.68 -14.17
N VAL A 100 5.84 -19.00 -14.37
CA VAL A 100 4.89 -19.94 -13.76
C VAL A 100 5.69 -20.84 -12.82
N VAL A 101 5.29 -20.87 -11.54
CA VAL A 101 5.92 -21.72 -10.51
C VAL A 101 4.94 -22.81 -10.13
N ASN A 102 5.31 -24.06 -10.40
CA ASN A 102 4.52 -25.24 -9.99
C ASN A 102 4.99 -25.69 -8.61
N VAL A 103 4.13 -25.55 -7.60
CA VAL A 103 4.39 -26.01 -6.24
C VAL A 103 3.64 -27.30 -5.95
N GLY A 104 4.30 -28.28 -5.34
CA GLY A 104 3.72 -29.60 -5.02
C GLY A 104 3.33 -29.79 -3.56
N TRP A 105 3.49 -28.76 -2.73
CA TRP A 105 3.30 -28.84 -1.29
C TRP A 105 2.45 -27.67 -0.79
N THR A 106 1.52 -27.97 0.11
CA THR A 106 0.64 -26.99 0.77
C THR A 106 0.92 -27.01 2.28
N PRO A 107 1.10 -25.85 2.93
CA PRO A 107 1.21 -25.77 4.39
C PRO A 107 0.01 -26.41 5.07
N ARG A 108 0.24 -27.19 6.13
CA ARG A 108 -0.83 -27.87 6.91
C ARG A 108 -1.31 -27.06 8.11
N GLU A 109 -0.54 -26.05 8.49
CA GLU A 109 -0.79 -25.18 9.64
C GLU A 109 -0.49 -23.73 9.21
N LEU A 110 -1.15 -22.76 9.87
CA LEU A 110 -0.97 -21.31 9.67
C LEU A 110 0.19 -20.78 10.52
#